data_AF-A0A327JDE1-F1
#
_entry.id   AF-A0A327JDE1-F1
#
_cell.length_a   1.000
_cell.length_b   1.000
_cell.length_c   1.000
_cell.angle_alpha   90.00
_cell.angle_beta   90.00
_cell.angle_gamma   90.00
#
_symmetry.space_group_name_H-M   'P 1'
#
loop_
_entity.id
_entity.type
_entity.pdbx_description
1 polymer ?
#
loop_
_entity_poly.entity_id
_entity_poly.type
_entity_poly.pdbx_seq_one_letter_code
_entity_poly.pdbx_strand_id
1 'polypeptide(L)'
;MIKVFGDSHANRISKLGTIPEGFEVFGSHGQNVLSFRLTEQDGGLHIFADNWEGVPPLDVTLLPSDLNVLSGPFHSSPISRNDTWRRHCHWTLHEAFPKLSPVSDAVMDAVVDDRLAAMFRLIKACQNMDIPIVVIEAPLIRRTESTFRGIEEEVLVDTDRRYRDTVRARLAGAGVPVIATPPETNDGRFTKDEFGAEIATDVHHGNRDYVKLAIESVVAFAEAHGYC
;
A
#
# COMPACT_ATOMS: atom_id res chain seq x y z
N MET A 1 3.53 -3.12 -21.75
CA MET A 1 3.20 -1.85 -21.08
C MET A 1 3.19 -2.09 -19.58
N ILE A 2 3.51 -1.08 -18.76
CA ILE A 2 3.49 -1.16 -17.30
C ILE A 2 2.38 -0.27 -16.76
N LYS A 3 1.48 -0.83 -15.96
CA LYS A 3 0.35 -0.11 -15.36
C LYS A 3 0.49 -0.08 -13.85
N VAL A 4 0.66 1.09 -13.26
CA VAL A 4 0.64 1.26 -11.80
C VAL A 4 -0.71 1.80 -11.39
N PHE A 5 -1.44 1.11 -10.53
CA PHE A 5 -2.80 1.51 -10.18
C PHE A 5 -3.16 1.22 -8.73
N GLY A 6 -4.17 1.93 -8.21
CA GLY A 6 -4.71 1.67 -6.88
C GLY A 6 -5.01 2.94 -6.10
N ASP A 7 -4.56 2.97 -4.84
CA ASP A 7 -4.92 4.00 -3.86
C ASP A 7 -4.14 5.32 -4.00
N SER A 8 -4.16 6.13 -2.93
CA SER A 8 -3.51 7.44 -2.88
C SER A 8 -2.00 7.40 -3.11
N HIS A 9 -1.30 6.27 -2.91
CA HIS A 9 0.12 6.16 -3.24
C HIS A 9 0.34 6.10 -4.76
N ALA A 10 -0.50 5.39 -5.53
CA ALA A 10 -0.47 5.45 -6.99
C ALA A 10 -0.79 6.86 -7.50
N ASN A 11 -1.72 7.57 -6.85
CA ASN A 11 -2.01 8.97 -7.15
C ASN A 11 -0.79 9.89 -6.90
N ARG A 12 0.00 9.62 -5.85
CA ARG A 12 1.27 10.34 -5.62
C ARG A 12 2.29 10.08 -6.70
N ILE A 13 2.41 8.83 -7.17
CA ILE A 13 3.28 8.49 -8.30
C ILE A 13 2.89 9.30 -9.54
N SER A 14 1.59 9.33 -9.88
CA SER A 14 1.06 10.10 -11.01
C SER A 14 1.36 11.61 -10.92
N LYS A 15 1.22 12.20 -9.72
CA LYS A 15 1.37 13.66 -9.53
C LYS A 15 2.80 14.14 -9.39
N LEU A 16 3.68 13.33 -8.81
CA LEU A 16 5.03 13.75 -8.45
C LEU A 16 6.12 13.13 -9.33
N GLY A 17 5.83 12.00 -9.97
CA GLY A 17 6.78 11.26 -10.77
C GLY A 17 6.97 11.85 -12.16
N THR A 18 8.19 11.69 -12.69
CA THR A 18 8.41 11.69 -14.14
C THR A 18 8.07 10.30 -14.63
N ILE A 19 6.91 10.15 -15.27
CA ILE A 19 6.42 8.86 -15.75
C ILE A 19 7.22 8.45 -17.00
N PRO A 20 7.95 7.32 -16.97
CA PRO A 20 8.71 6.87 -18.13
C PRO A 20 7.81 6.51 -19.32
N GLU A 21 8.38 6.45 -20.52
CA GLU A 21 7.67 5.89 -21.67
C GLU A 21 7.28 4.43 -21.39
N GLY A 22 6.08 4.04 -21.82
CA GLY A 22 5.54 2.69 -21.57
C GLY A 22 4.89 2.49 -20.19
N PHE A 23 4.82 3.54 -19.36
CA PHE A 23 4.09 3.54 -18.09
C PHE A 23 2.76 4.27 -18.20
N GLU A 24 1.74 3.69 -17.56
CA GLU A 24 0.48 4.37 -17.25
C GLU A 24 0.21 4.29 -15.75
N VAL A 25 -0.27 5.38 -15.16
CA VAL A 25 -0.53 5.45 -13.70
C VAL A 25 -1.96 5.89 -13.41
N PHE A 26 -2.69 5.06 -12.67
CA PHE A 26 -4.10 5.25 -12.33
C PHE A 26 -4.30 5.24 -10.82
N GLY A 27 -4.34 6.41 -10.19
CA GLY A 27 -4.54 6.53 -8.75
C GLY A 27 -5.93 7.04 -8.38
N SER A 28 -6.57 6.42 -7.39
CA SER A 28 -7.73 7.01 -6.72
C SER A 28 -7.27 7.97 -5.60
N HIS A 29 -8.12 8.95 -5.23
CA HIS A 29 -7.90 9.76 -4.02
C HIS A 29 -8.53 9.11 -2.78
N GLY A 30 -9.14 7.93 -2.92
CA GLY A 30 -9.74 7.19 -1.82
C GLY A 30 -8.67 6.75 -0.83
N GLN A 31 -8.96 6.86 0.47
CA GLN A 31 -8.04 6.41 1.53
C GLN A 31 -7.81 4.90 1.52
N ASN A 32 -8.68 4.13 0.86
CA ASN A 32 -8.56 2.70 0.62
C ASN A 32 -9.46 2.35 -0.58
N VAL A 33 -8.95 1.64 -1.59
CA VAL A 33 -9.79 1.14 -2.68
C VAL A 33 -10.56 -0.08 -2.17
N LEU A 34 -11.70 0.16 -1.51
CA LEU A 34 -12.46 -0.88 -0.79
C LEU A 34 -13.58 -1.51 -1.62
N SER A 35 -13.93 -0.91 -2.77
CA SER A 35 -15.05 -1.37 -3.59
C SER A 35 -14.69 -1.35 -5.07
N PHE A 36 -14.18 -2.48 -5.55
CA PHE A 36 -13.94 -2.72 -6.97
C PHE A 36 -15.20 -3.26 -7.62
N ARG A 37 -15.61 -2.66 -8.73
CA ARG A 37 -16.45 -3.30 -9.74
C ARG A 37 -15.52 -3.90 -10.78
N LEU A 38 -15.67 -5.20 -11.00
CA LEU A 38 -14.82 -5.99 -11.87
C LEU A 38 -15.69 -6.50 -13.03
N THR A 39 -15.30 -6.17 -14.25
CA THR A 39 -16.01 -6.60 -15.47
C THR A 39 -15.00 -7.14 -16.46
N GLU A 40 -15.24 -8.33 -17.03
CA GLU A 40 -14.42 -8.80 -18.15
C GLU A 40 -14.71 -7.94 -19.38
N GLN A 41 -13.67 -7.40 -20.01
CA GLN A 41 -13.80 -6.52 -21.16
C GLN A 41 -12.56 -6.64 -22.05
N ASP A 42 -12.76 -6.76 -23.37
CA ASP A 42 -11.71 -6.72 -24.39
C ASP A 42 -10.53 -7.69 -24.14
N GLY A 43 -10.82 -8.88 -23.59
CA GLY A 43 -9.79 -9.88 -23.25
C GLY A 43 -8.98 -9.56 -21.98
N GLY A 44 -9.44 -8.58 -21.20
CA GLY A 44 -8.86 -8.17 -19.93
C GLY A 44 -9.89 -7.98 -18.83
N LEU A 45 -9.44 -7.43 -17.72
CA LEU A 45 -10.26 -7.11 -16.55
C LEU A 45 -10.40 -5.60 -16.42
N HIS A 46 -11.60 -5.09 -16.67
CA HIS A 46 -11.97 -3.71 -16.38
C HIS A 46 -12.26 -3.53 -14.88
N ILE A 47 -11.66 -2.50 -14.32
CA ILE A 47 -11.73 -2.16 -12.89
C ILE A 47 -12.29 -0.75 -12.78
N PHE A 48 -13.39 -0.63 -12.06
CA PHE A 48 -13.97 0.65 -11.68
C PHE A 48 -14.14 0.75 -10.17
N ALA A 49 -13.57 1.76 -9.52
CA ALA A 49 -13.66 1.95 -8.07
C ALA A 49 -13.70 3.43 -7.66
N ASP A 50 -14.10 3.68 -6.41
CA ASP A 50 -14.05 5.00 -5.76
C ASP A 50 -14.73 6.15 -6.54
N ASN A 51 -15.93 5.90 -7.07
CA ASN A 51 -16.76 6.93 -7.70
C ASN A 51 -17.48 7.81 -6.67
N TRP A 52 -16.74 8.75 -6.09
CA TRP A 52 -17.24 9.75 -5.14
C TRP A 52 -17.23 11.14 -5.79
N GLU A 53 -18.14 12.02 -5.37
CA GLU A 53 -18.22 13.38 -5.90
C GLU A 53 -16.89 14.14 -5.69
N GLY A 54 -16.34 14.69 -6.77
CA GLY A 54 -15.09 15.48 -6.75
C GLY A 54 -13.79 14.65 -6.78
N VAL A 55 -13.86 13.32 -6.84
CA VAL A 55 -12.70 12.43 -6.97
C VAL A 55 -12.81 11.64 -8.27
N PRO A 56 -11.82 11.71 -9.18
CA PRO A 56 -11.78 10.83 -10.34
C PRO A 56 -11.79 9.37 -9.89
N PRO A 57 -12.70 8.52 -10.40
CA PRO A 57 -12.70 7.12 -10.06
C PRO A 57 -11.43 6.44 -10.57
N LEU A 58 -11.06 5.34 -9.93
CA LEU A 58 -10.16 4.39 -10.55
C LEU A 58 -10.91 3.76 -11.72
N ASP A 59 -10.41 3.93 -12.94
CA ASP A 59 -11.00 3.41 -14.17
C ASP A 59 -9.87 2.91 -15.08
N VAL A 60 -9.68 1.59 -15.13
CA VAL A 60 -8.55 0.97 -15.82
C VAL A 60 -8.91 -0.42 -16.33
N THR A 61 -8.40 -0.80 -17.50
CA THR A 61 -8.46 -2.17 -18.01
C THR A 61 -7.08 -2.81 -17.91
N LEU A 62 -6.99 -3.94 -17.21
CA LEU A 62 -5.78 -4.75 -17.09
C LEU A 62 -5.77 -5.82 -18.17
N LEU A 63 -4.62 -6.01 -18.83
CA LEU A 63 -4.46 -7.00 -19.89
C LEU A 63 -3.39 -8.04 -19.50
N PRO A 64 -3.48 -9.28 -20.00
CA PRO A 64 -2.44 -10.30 -19.80
C PRO A 64 -1.06 -9.93 -20.36
N SER A 65 -1.01 -9.04 -21.37
CA SER A 65 0.23 -8.55 -21.97
C SER A 65 0.96 -7.47 -21.17
N ASP A 66 0.33 -6.97 -20.10
CA ASP A 66 0.84 -5.87 -19.31
C ASP A 66 1.45 -6.36 -17.98
N LEU A 67 2.41 -5.59 -17.46
CA LEU A 67 2.77 -5.69 -16.05
C LEU A 67 1.83 -4.80 -15.24
N ASN A 68 0.95 -5.40 -14.44
CA ASN A 68 -0.01 -4.67 -13.62
C ASN A 68 0.48 -4.59 -12.17
N VAL A 69 0.77 -3.39 -11.69
CA VAL A 69 1.33 -3.09 -10.37
C VAL A 69 0.26 -2.45 -9.49
N LEU A 70 -0.21 -3.20 -8.49
CA LEU A 70 -1.22 -2.76 -7.54
C LEU A 70 -0.59 -2.04 -6.34
N SER A 71 -1.07 -0.83 -6.07
CA SER A 71 -0.85 -0.06 -4.85
C SER A 71 -2.04 -0.16 -3.91
N GLY A 72 -1.78 -0.27 -2.60
CA GLY A 72 -2.83 -0.28 -1.57
C GLY A 72 -2.70 -1.35 -0.49
N PRO A 73 -2.32 -2.61 -0.79
CA PRO A 73 -2.28 -3.65 0.24
C PRO A 73 -1.43 -3.28 1.47
N PHE A 74 -0.35 -2.53 1.27
CA PHE A 74 0.58 -2.10 2.33
C PHE A 74 0.23 -0.76 3.00
N HIS A 75 -0.95 -0.20 2.76
CA HIS A 75 -1.38 1.07 3.37
C HIS A 75 -1.82 0.89 4.83
N SER A 76 -0.84 0.85 5.74
CA SER A 76 -1.06 0.62 7.19
C SER A 76 -1.61 1.85 7.94
N SER A 77 -1.44 3.05 7.39
CA SER A 77 -1.76 4.34 8.02
C SER A 77 -3.14 4.39 8.72
N PRO A 78 -4.25 3.91 8.12
CA PRO A 78 -5.55 3.91 8.79
C PRO A 78 -5.62 3.09 10.09
N ILE A 79 -4.74 2.10 10.25
CA ILE A 79 -4.66 1.26 11.44
C ILE A 79 -3.61 1.80 12.40
N SER A 80 -2.41 2.11 11.92
CA SER A 80 -1.30 2.57 12.78
C SER A 80 -1.59 3.91 13.45
N ARG A 81 -2.36 4.79 12.80
CA ARG A 81 -2.76 6.10 13.35
C ARG A 81 -3.99 6.07 14.24
N ASN A 82 -4.60 4.91 14.48
CA ASN A 82 -5.86 4.86 15.21
C ASN A 82 -5.67 5.32 16.67
N ASP A 83 -6.44 6.32 17.10
CA ASP A 83 -6.39 6.89 18.46
C ASP A 83 -6.58 5.86 19.59
N THR A 84 -7.13 4.68 19.28
CA THR A 84 -7.24 3.56 20.22
C THR A 84 -5.87 3.15 20.77
N TRP A 85 -4.78 3.26 19.98
CA TRP A 85 -3.43 2.91 20.44
C TRP A 85 -2.89 3.80 21.57
N ARG A 86 -3.55 4.93 21.89
CA ARG A 86 -3.24 5.71 23.11
C ARG A 86 -3.57 4.98 24.41
N ARG A 87 -4.40 3.94 24.32
CA ARG A 87 -4.89 3.15 25.47
C ARG A 87 -4.64 1.65 25.32
N HIS A 88 -4.09 1.24 24.19
CA HIS A 88 -3.94 -0.16 23.81
C HIS A 88 -2.55 -0.42 23.25
N CYS A 89 -2.08 -1.67 23.37
CA CYS A 89 -0.86 -2.14 22.72
C CYS A 89 -1.06 -3.58 22.23
N HIS A 90 -0.19 -4.08 21.36
CA HIS A 90 -0.19 -5.51 21.04
C HIS A 90 0.15 -6.33 22.29
N TRP A 91 -0.43 -7.54 22.40
CA TRP A 91 -0.18 -8.42 23.54
C TRP A 91 1.30 -8.61 23.84
N THR A 92 2.15 -8.73 22.82
CA THR A 92 3.60 -8.91 22.99
C THR A 92 4.33 -7.70 23.59
N LEU A 93 3.68 -6.54 23.64
CA LEU A 93 4.24 -5.31 24.21
C LEU A 93 3.71 -5.02 25.62
N HIS A 94 2.82 -5.85 26.17
CA HIS A 94 2.12 -5.52 27.41
C HIS A 94 3.08 -5.36 28.61
N GLU A 95 4.20 -6.08 28.63
CA GLU A 95 5.19 -5.99 29.71
C GLU A 95 5.95 -4.67 29.68
N ALA A 96 6.27 -4.18 28.48
CA ALA A 96 6.93 -2.89 28.28
C ALA A 96 5.97 -1.71 28.54
N PHE A 97 4.67 -1.90 28.31
CA PHE A 97 3.64 -0.87 28.47
C PHE A 97 2.47 -1.34 29.36
N PRO A 98 2.69 -1.59 30.66
CA PRO A 98 1.70 -2.21 31.55
C PRO A 98 0.46 -1.36 31.82
N LYS A 99 0.47 -0.08 31.42
CA LYS A 99 -0.68 0.84 31.52
C LYS A 99 -1.61 0.77 30.30
N LEU A 100 -1.17 0.14 29.22
CA LEU A 100 -1.95 -0.03 27.99
C LEU A 100 -2.67 -1.38 28.03
N SER A 101 -3.89 -1.42 27.54
CA SER A 101 -4.68 -2.65 27.45
C SER A 101 -4.20 -3.50 26.28
N PRO A 102 -3.84 -4.78 26.48
CA PRO A 102 -3.33 -5.60 25.39
C PRO A 102 -4.42 -5.96 24.38
N VAL A 103 -4.04 -6.02 23.11
CA VAL A 103 -4.84 -6.46 21.96
C VAL A 103 -4.27 -7.77 21.45
N SER A 104 -5.13 -8.75 21.21
CA SER A 104 -4.74 -10.04 20.65
C SER A 104 -4.28 -9.90 19.21
N ASP A 105 -3.23 -10.63 18.84
CA ASP A 105 -2.73 -10.72 17.47
C ASP A 105 -3.82 -11.20 16.49
N ALA A 106 -4.75 -12.06 16.94
CA ALA A 106 -5.87 -12.52 16.11
C ALA A 106 -6.84 -11.39 15.72
N VAL A 107 -6.98 -10.35 16.55
CA VAL A 107 -7.79 -9.17 16.21
C VAL A 107 -7.10 -8.37 15.12
N MET A 108 -5.78 -8.23 15.19
CA MET A 108 -5.01 -7.55 14.15
C MET A 108 -5.11 -8.27 12.81
N ASP A 109 -4.95 -9.59 12.80
CA ASP A 109 -5.09 -10.39 11.59
C ASP A 109 -6.49 -10.24 10.97
N ALA A 110 -7.55 -10.27 11.78
CA ALA A 110 -8.91 -10.07 11.30
C ALA A 110 -9.12 -8.67 10.68
N VAL A 111 -8.53 -7.63 11.27
CA VAL A 111 -8.59 -6.26 10.74
C VAL A 111 -7.82 -6.14 9.41
N VAL A 112 -6.67 -6.81 9.30
CA VAL A 112 -5.90 -6.85 8.05
C VAL A 112 -6.69 -7.60 6.97
N ASP A 113 -7.22 -8.77 7.29
CA ASP A 113 -7.98 -9.60 6.34
C ASP A 113 -9.24 -8.87 5.83
N ASP A 114 -9.97 -8.15 6.69
CA ASP A 114 -11.11 -7.32 6.30
C ASP A 114 -10.71 -6.20 5.33
N ARG A 115 -9.60 -5.50 5.62
CA ARG A 115 -9.06 -4.47 4.72
C ARG A 115 -8.61 -5.02 3.37
N LEU A 116 -7.99 -6.19 3.38
CA LEU A 116 -7.44 -6.82 2.17
C LEU A 116 -8.51 -7.51 1.32
N ALA A 117 -9.70 -7.79 1.86
CA ALA A 117 -10.71 -8.60 1.21
C ALA A 117 -11.03 -8.14 -0.22
N ALA A 118 -11.22 -6.84 -0.45
CA ALA A 118 -11.53 -6.31 -1.77
C ALA A 118 -10.34 -6.46 -2.75
N MET A 119 -9.12 -6.18 -2.29
CA MET A 119 -7.91 -6.30 -3.10
C MET A 119 -7.60 -7.76 -3.44
N PHE A 120 -7.84 -8.71 -2.52
CA PHE A 120 -7.67 -10.13 -2.79
C PHE A 120 -8.73 -10.68 -3.74
N ARG A 121 -9.96 -10.14 -3.75
CA ARG A 121 -10.94 -10.46 -4.81
C ARG A 121 -10.43 -10.03 -6.18
N LEU A 122 -9.85 -8.83 -6.29
CA LEU A 122 -9.22 -8.35 -7.52
C LEU A 122 -8.04 -9.24 -7.95
N ILE A 123 -7.11 -9.52 -7.03
CA ILE A 123 -5.94 -10.39 -7.31
C ILE A 123 -6.41 -11.74 -7.84
N LYS A 124 -7.39 -12.36 -7.17
CA LYS A 124 -7.94 -13.65 -7.59
C LYS A 124 -8.60 -13.56 -8.97
N ALA A 125 -9.32 -12.48 -9.27
CA ALA A 125 -9.91 -12.27 -10.59
C ALA A 125 -8.82 -12.16 -11.68
N CYS A 126 -7.73 -11.43 -11.44
CA CYS A 126 -6.60 -11.35 -12.36
C CYS A 126 -5.97 -12.73 -12.59
N GLN A 127 -5.73 -13.49 -11.53
CA GLN A 127 -5.17 -14.85 -11.61
C GLN A 127 -6.05 -15.81 -12.42
N ASN A 128 -7.37 -15.73 -12.27
CA ASN A 128 -8.30 -16.56 -13.05
C ASN A 128 -8.27 -16.25 -14.56
N MET A 129 -7.76 -15.08 -14.95
CA MET A 129 -7.67 -14.61 -16.33
C MET A 129 -6.24 -14.60 -16.86
N ASP A 130 -5.29 -15.21 -16.13
CA ASP A 130 -3.85 -15.18 -16.45
C ASP A 130 -3.29 -13.75 -16.62
N ILE A 131 -3.86 -12.76 -15.91
CA ILE A 131 -3.39 -11.38 -15.90
C ILE A 131 -2.26 -11.25 -14.86
N PRO A 132 -1.02 -10.91 -15.27
CA PRO A 132 0.07 -10.72 -14.32
C PRO A 132 -0.22 -9.55 -13.39
N ILE A 133 -0.17 -9.81 -12.08
CA ILE A 133 -0.34 -8.78 -11.06
C ILE A 133 0.78 -8.89 -10.01
N VAL A 134 1.36 -7.73 -9.68
CA VAL A 134 2.36 -7.56 -8.62
C VAL A 134 1.93 -6.44 -7.70
N VAL A 135 2.44 -6.42 -6.47
CA VAL A 135 2.10 -5.39 -5.48
C VAL A 135 3.33 -4.52 -5.21
N ILE A 136 3.15 -3.21 -5.13
CA ILE A 136 4.19 -2.29 -4.67
C ILE A 136 3.94 -1.87 -3.21
N GLU A 137 5.00 -1.86 -2.40
CA GLU A 137 4.94 -1.36 -1.04
C GLU A 137 4.86 0.16 -0.97
N ALA A 138 3.92 0.64 -0.16
CA ALA A 138 3.90 2.02 0.31
C ALA A 138 5.13 2.33 1.18
N PRO A 139 5.53 3.61 1.34
CA PRO A 139 6.55 3.98 2.33
C PRO A 139 6.20 3.45 3.72
N LEU A 140 7.21 3.28 4.58
CA LEU A 140 6.95 3.14 6.01
C LEU A 140 6.28 4.41 6.54
N ILE A 141 5.59 4.29 7.66
CA ILE A 141 5.08 5.47 8.36
C ILE A 141 6.23 6.42 8.73
N ARG A 142 5.91 7.71 8.89
CA ARG A 142 6.87 8.74 9.30
C ARG A 142 6.90 8.88 10.82
N ARG A 143 8.05 9.31 11.37
CA ARG A 143 8.23 9.48 12.82
C ARG A 143 7.45 10.67 13.39
N THR A 144 7.31 11.75 12.62
CA THR A 144 6.83 13.05 13.10
C THR A 144 5.41 13.34 12.62
N GLU A 145 4.41 13.22 13.51
CA GLU A 145 3.09 13.84 13.29
C GLU A 145 2.27 14.08 14.57
N SER A 146 1.34 15.04 14.47
CA SER A 146 0.36 15.40 15.51
C SER A 146 -0.68 14.32 15.83
N THR A 147 -0.97 13.39 14.91
CA THR A 147 -1.98 12.36 15.03
C THR A 147 -1.46 11.14 15.75
N PHE A 148 -0.13 10.98 15.80
CA PHE A 148 0.53 10.04 16.69
C PHE A 148 0.68 10.57 18.11
N ARG A 149 0.26 11.82 18.38
CA ARG A 149 0.34 12.41 19.72
C ARG A 149 -0.35 11.51 20.74
N GLY A 150 0.41 11.09 21.75
CA GLY A 150 -0.07 10.23 22.83
C GLY A 150 -0.11 8.74 22.50
N ILE A 151 0.36 8.32 21.32
CA ILE A 151 0.63 6.92 20.99
C ILE A 151 2.12 6.66 21.25
N GLU A 152 2.43 5.55 21.92
CA GLU A 152 3.82 5.15 22.17
C GLU A 152 4.51 4.74 20.85
N GLU A 153 5.74 5.22 20.61
CA GLU A 153 6.45 4.99 19.34
C GLU A 153 6.59 3.50 19.02
N GLU A 154 6.94 2.68 20.01
CA GLU A 154 7.08 1.23 19.84
C GLU A 154 5.75 0.56 19.48
N VAL A 155 4.62 1.03 20.01
CA VAL A 155 3.29 0.50 19.66
C VAL A 155 2.98 0.80 18.20
N LEU A 156 3.34 2.00 17.74
CA LEU A 156 3.11 2.44 16.37
C LEU A 156 3.99 1.67 15.36
N VAL A 157 5.27 1.50 15.66
CA VAL A 157 6.19 0.70 14.83
C VAL A 157 5.78 -0.76 14.80
N ASP A 158 5.42 -1.35 15.95
CA ASP A 158 4.97 -2.74 16.00
C ASP A 158 3.65 -2.95 15.25
N THR A 159 2.73 -1.98 15.29
CA THR A 159 1.49 -2.02 14.51
C THR A 159 1.73 -2.03 13.01
N ASP A 160 2.59 -1.12 12.53
CA ASP A 160 2.95 -1.04 11.11
C ASP A 160 3.66 -2.32 10.65
N ARG A 161 4.67 -2.75 11.41
CA ARG A 161 5.41 -3.98 11.12
C ARG A 161 4.49 -5.19 11.03
N ARG A 162 3.64 -5.42 12.05
CA ARG A 162 2.69 -6.55 12.07
C ARG A 162 1.72 -6.49 10.89
N TYR A 163 1.18 -5.32 10.58
CA TYR A 163 0.31 -5.15 9.42
C TYR A 163 1.03 -5.57 8.14
N ARG A 164 2.23 -5.02 7.88
CA ARG A 164 3.02 -5.31 6.67
C ARG A 164 3.46 -6.76 6.61
N ASP A 165 3.82 -7.38 7.73
CA ASP A 165 4.19 -8.80 7.83
C ASP A 165 3.00 -9.70 7.47
N THR A 166 1.81 -9.42 8.02
CA THR A 166 0.58 -10.16 7.69
C THR A 166 0.23 -10.00 6.21
N VAL A 167 0.24 -8.78 5.67
CA VAL A 167 0.01 -8.51 4.23
C VAL A 167 0.99 -9.31 3.36
N ARG A 168 2.29 -9.26 3.68
CA ARG A 168 3.33 -9.98 2.93
C ARG A 168 3.10 -11.48 2.96
N ALA A 169 2.75 -12.05 4.12
CA ALA A 169 2.45 -13.47 4.25
C ALA A 169 1.22 -13.88 3.40
N ARG A 170 0.17 -13.05 3.37
CA ARG A 170 -1.02 -13.30 2.54
C ARG A 170 -0.70 -13.24 1.05
N LEU A 171 0.07 -12.24 0.61
CA LEU A 171 0.48 -12.09 -0.80
C LEU A 171 1.39 -13.26 -1.24
N ALA A 172 2.35 -13.64 -0.40
CA ALA A 172 3.20 -14.79 -0.66
C ALA A 172 2.39 -16.10 -0.76
N GLY A 173 1.42 -16.31 0.14
CA GLY A 173 0.50 -17.45 0.07
C GLY A 173 -0.38 -17.47 -1.18
N ALA A 174 -0.66 -16.30 -1.76
CA ALA A 174 -1.37 -16.17 -3.05
C ALA A 174 -0.43 -16.21 -4.27
N GLY A 175 0.89 -16.35 -4.08
CA GLY A 175 1.86 -16.34 -5.18
C GLY A 175 2.01 -14.98 -5.88
N VAL A 176 1.71 -13.88 -5.18
CA VAL A 176 1.80 -12.52 -5.73
C VAL A 176 3.16 -11.89 -5.38
N PRO A 177 3.99 -11.52 -6.37
CA PRO A 177 5.24 -10.83 -6.13
C PRO A 177 5.05 -9.46 -5.49
N VAL A 178 6.03 -9.04 -4.68
CA VAL A 178 6.06 -7.74 -4.01
C VAL A 178 7.31 -6.97 -4.40
N ILE A 179 7.11 -5.74 -4.88
CA ILE A 179 8.15 -4.73 -5.07
C ILE A 179 8.30 -3.99 -3.73
N ALA A 180 9.40 -4.26 -3.04
CA ALA A 180 9.65 -3.71 -1.71
C ALA A 180 9.91 -2.20 -1.76
N THR A 181 9.69 -1.53 -0.63
CA THR A 181 10.10 -0.14 -0.44
C THR A 181 11.62 0.00 -0.65
N PRO A 182 12.10 1.03 -1.39
CA PRO A 182 13.54 1.21 -1.58
C PRO A 182 14.26 1.34 -0.22
N PRO A 183 15.26 0.49 0.08
CA PRO A 183 15.84 0.38 1.41
C PRO A 183 16.49 1.68 1.91
N GLU A 184 17.01 2.51 1.01
CA GLU A 184 17.62 3.80 1.32
C GLU A 184 16.62 4.83 1.85
N THR A 185 15.32 4.62 1.65
CA THR A 185 14.28 5.59 2.02
C THR A 185 13.84 5.50 3.48
N ASN A 186 14.29 4.48 4.21
CA ASN A 186 13.86 4.22 5.57
C ASN A 186 15.03 3.92 6.52
N ASP A 187 14.81 4.11 7.82
CA ASP A 187 15.79 3.81 8.90
C ASP A 187 15.58 2.43 9.55
N GLY A 188 14.79 1.56 8.89
CA GLY A 188 14.34 0.27 9.41
C GLY A 188 13.09 0.34 10.28
N ARG A 189 12.66 1.54 10.70
CA ARG A 189 11.45 1.74 11.52
C ARG A 189 10.49 2.74 10.88
N PHE A 190 11.01 3.75 10.22
CA PHE A 190 10.29 4.88 9.64
C PHE A 190 10.87 5.26 8.30
N THR A 191 10.05 5.92 7.49
CA THR A 191 10.55 6.68 6.32
C THR A 191 11.40 7.84 6.83
N LYS A 192 12.59 8.03 6.26
CA LYS A 192 13.48 9.15 6.61
C LYS A 192 12.84 10.47 6.19
N ASP A 193 13.13 11.53 6.93
CA ASP A 193 12.50 12.84 6.72
C ASP A 193 12.69 13.38 5.30
N GLU A 194 13.87 13.16 4.70
CA GLU A 194 14.21 13.58 3.33
C GLU A 194 13.40 12.88 2.23
N PHE A 195 12.69 11.78 2.54
CA PHE A 195 11.83 11.04 1.60
C PHE A 195 10.35 11.13 1.95
N GLY A 196 10.00 11.67 3.12
CA GLY A 196 8.62 11.87 3.55
C GLY A 196 7.94 13.03 2.82
N ALA A 197 6.61 13.02 2.76
CA ALA A 197 5.84 14.09 2.16
C ALA A 197 6.17 15.50 2.73
N GLU A 198 6.11 16.52 1.87
CA GLU A 198 6.43 17.91 2.24
C GLU A 198 5.41 18.50 3.25
N ILE A 199 4.19 17.97 3.26
CA ILE A 199 3.12 18.39 4.16
C ILE A 199 3.27 17.66 5.48
N ALA A 200 3.37 18.40 6.58
CA ALA A 200 3.59 17.85 7.93
C ALA A 200 2.47 16.93 8.43
N THR A 201 1.24 17.06 7.92
CA THR A 201 0.10 16.19 8.26
C THR A 201 0.00 14.93 7.40
N ASP A 202 0.89 14.77 6.41
CA ASP A 202 0.94 13.60 5.55
C ASP A 202 1.99 12.60 6.06
N VAL A 203 1.50 11.59 6.77
CA VAL A 203 2.33 10.63 7.54
C VAL A 203 2.77 9.39 6.77
N HIS A 204 2.25 9.19 5.57
CA HIS A 204 2.34 7.90 4.89
C HIS A 204 2.77 8.03 3.43
N HIS A 205 2.60 9.19 2.80
CA HIS A 205 3.13 9.39 1.45
C HIS A 205 4.61 9.77 1.46
N GLY A 206 5.30 9.34 0.40
CA GLY A 206 6.63 9.83 0.05
C GLY A 206 6.56 11.11 -0.76
N ASN A 207 7.67 11.85 -0.80
CA ASN A 207 7.83 13.00 -1.69
C ASN A 207 8.25 12.59 -3.11
N ARG A 208 8.68 13.57 -3.91
CA ARG A 208 9.14 13.35 -5.29
C ARG A 208 10.34 12.40 -5.38
N ASP A 209 11.31 12.52 -4.47
CA ASP A 209 12.52 11.70 -4.50
C ASP A 209 12.21 10.24 -4.13
N TYR A 210 11.31 10.02 -3.16
CA TYR A 210 10.78 8.69 -2.89
C TYR A 210 10.08 8.11 -4.14
N VAL A 211 9.19 8.89 -4.77
CA VAL A 211 8.43 8.44 -5.94
C VAL A 211 9.35 8.05 -7.09
N LYS A 212 10.45 8.79 -7.31
CA LYS A 212 11.45 8.44 -8.31
C LYS A 212 12.05 7.05 -8.05
N LEU A 213 12.52 6.80 -6.82
CA LEU A 213 13.10 5.50 -6.43
C LEU A 213 12.08 4.35 -6.50
N ALA A 214 10.81 4.63 -6.18
CA ALA A 214 9.73 3.66 -6.31
C ALA A 214 9.49 3.28 -7.78
N ILE A 215 9.48 4.25 -8.70
CA ILE A 215 9.37 3.99 -10.15
C ILE A 215 10.58 3.19 -10.65
N GLU A 216 11.80 3.55 -10.24
CA GLU A 216 13.02 2.81 -10.59
C GLU A 216 12.95 1.35 -10.13
N SER A 217 12.37 1.10 -8.95
CA SER A 217 12.13 -0.25 -8.45
C SER A 217 11.12 -1.04 -9.30
N VAL A 218 10.09 -0.37 -9.84
CA VAL A 218 9.14 -0.99 -10.78
C VAL A 218 9.82 -1.31 -12.11
N VAL A 219 10.62 -0.39 -12.66
CA VAL A 219 11.39 -0.63 -13.89
C VAL A 219 12.33 -1.81 -13.71
N ALA A 220 13.13 -1.82 -12.64
CA ALA A 220 14.05 -2.91 -12.35
C ALA A 220 13.32 -4.27 -12.21
N PHE A 221 12.15 -4.27 -11.58
CA PHE A 221 11.31 -5.47 -11.50
C PHE A 221 10.85 -5.93 -12.90
N ALA A 222 10.37 -4.99 -13.72
CA ALA A 222 9.89 -5.28 -15.07
C ALA A 222 10.99 -5.90 -15.94
N GLU A 223 12.18 -5.29 -15.95
CA GLU A 223 13.36 -5.77 -16.68
C GLU A 223 13.78 -7.17 -16.22
N ALA A 224 13.84 -7.40 -14.90
CA ALA A 224 14.23 -8.69 -14.34
C ALA A 224 13.28 -9.85 -14.70
N HIS A 225 12.03 -9.52 -15.09
CA HIS A 225 10.99 -10.49 -15.43
C HIS A 225 10.57 -10.43 -16.91
N GLY A 226 11.30 -9.70 -17.76
CA GLY A 226 11.09 -9.67 -19.20
C GLY A 226 9.88 -8.84 -19.68
N TYR A 227 9.43 -7.88 -18.88
CA TYR A 227 8.43 -6.89 -19.27
C TYR A 227 9.14 -5.63 -19.80
N CYS A 228 9.63 -5.68 -21.04
CA CYS A 228 10.21 -4.52 -21.75
C CYS A 228 9.43 -4.25 -23.03
#